data_AF-A0ABC9UAE7-F1
#
_entry.id   AF-A0ABC9UAE7-F1
#
_cell.length_a   1.000
_cell.length_b   1.000
_cell.length_c   1.000
_cell.angle_alpha   90.00
_cell.angle_beta   90.00
_cell.angle_gamma   90.00
#
_symmetry.space_group_name_H-M   'P 1'
#
loop_
_entity.id
_entity.type
_entity.pdbx_description
1 polymer ?
#
loop_
_entity_poly.entity_id
_entity_poly.type
_entity_poly.pdbx_seq_one_letter_code
_entity_poly.pdbx_strand_id
1 'polypeptide(L)' 'MRRAMMVMCGLLFSQLVAAGQITMIDPQQDTTENGKTLCTYENSQYVFTYVTKGQCPYAKTFDTQDSE' A
#
# COMPACT_ATOMS: atom_id res chain seq x y z
N MET A 1 -26.34 31.01 -18.39
CA MET A 1 -25.30 30.51 -17.46
C MET A 1 -25.66 29.09 -17.02
N ARG A 2 -25.89 28.14 -17.94
CA ARG A 2 -24.93 27.07 -18.31
C ARG A 2 -23.66 27.00 -17.45
N ARG A 3 -23.54 25.86 -16.76
CA ARG A 3 -22.31 25.20 -16.28
C ARG A 3 -21.58 25.92 -15.15
N ALA A 4 -21.73 25.38 -13.94
CA ALA A 4 -20.61 25.04 -13.05
C ALA A 4 -21.14 24.91 -11.62
N MET A 5 -21.62 23.73 -11.26
CA MET A 5 -21.38 23.24 -9.92
C MET A 5 -21.50 21.73 -9.97
N MET A 6 -20.50 21.11 -10.62
CA MET A 6 -20.18 19.71 -10.34
C MET A 6 -19.98 19.64 -8.83
N VAL A 7 -20.90 18.96 -8.17
CA VAL A 7 -20.79 18.58 -6.76
C VAL A 7 -19.44 17.88 -6.63
N MET A 8 -18.49 18.56 -5.97
CA MET A 8 -17.22 17.97 -5.61
C MET A 8 -17.51 16.87 -4.58
N CYS A 9 -17.79 15.66 -5.06
CA CYS A 9 -17.49 14.43 -4.32
C CYS A 9 -15.97 14.24 -4.34
N GLY A 10 -15.24 15.20 -3.77
CA GLY A 10 -13.88 15.00 -3.33
C GLY A 10 -13.96 14.09 -2.13
N LEU A 11 -13.88 12.78 -2.37
CA LEU A 11 -13.73 11.76 -1.35
C LEU A 11 -12.64 12.24 -0.39
N LEU A 12 -13.06 12.60 0.81
CA LEU A 12 -12.18 12.73 1.96
C LEU A 12 -11.68 11.32 2.26
N PHE A 13 -10.69 10.86 1.51
CA PHE A 13 -9.74 9.90 2.02
C PHE A 13 -8.93 10.66 3.05
N SER A 14 -9.51 10.80 4.24
CA SER A 14 -8.77 11.13 5.44
C SER A 14 -7.65 10.11 5.50
N GLN A 15 -6.44 10.52 5.12
CA GLN A 15 -5.25 9.73 5.36
C GLN A 15 -5.14 9.69 6.88
N LEU A 16 -5.75 8.67 7.49
CA LEU A 16 -5.51 8.28 8.87
C LEU A 16 -4.05 7.83 8.91
N VAL A 17 -3.14 8.80 8.93
CA VAL A 17 -1.75 8.56 9.25
C VAL A 17 -1.75 8.31 10.77
N ALA A 18 -1.97 7.05 11.14
CA ALA A 18 -1.63 6.62 12.48
C ALA A 18 -0.11 6.79 12.58
N ALA A 19 0.35 7.73 13.41
CA ALA A 19 1.78 7.94 13.60
C ALA A 19 2.44 6.60 13.96
N GLY A 20 3.40 6.14 13.14
CA GLY A 20 4.05 4.85 13.32
C GLY A 20 3.55 3.71 12.43
N GLN A 21 2.50 3.91 11.62
CA GLN A 21 2.00 2.92 10.66
C GLN A 21 1.81 3.54 9.27
N ILE A 22 2.08 2.73 8.24
CA ILE A 22 1.91 3.12 6.84
C ILE A 22 1.18 2.03 6.08
N THR A 23 0.13 2.41 5.34
CA THR A 23 -0.52 1.53 4.37
C THR A 23 0.11 1.74 3.01
N MET A 24 0.67 0.68 2.44
CA MET A 24 1.25 0.68 1.10
C MET A 24 0.41 -0.18 0.16
N ILE A 25 0.51 0.13 -1.12
CA ILE A 25 -0.26 -0.50 -2.18
C ILE A 25 0.66 -0.91 -3.33
N ASP A 26 0.13 -1.73 -4.24
CA ASP A 26 0.77 -2.13 -5.49
C ASP A 26 2.15 -2.81 -5.30
N PRO A 27 2.20 -3.96 -4.62
CA PRO A 27 3.45 -4.67 -4.39
C PRO A 27 4.03 -5.26 -5.68
N GLN A 28 5.35 -5.23 -5.81
CA GLN A 28 6.07 -6.12 -6.72
C GLN A 28 5.92 -7.57 -6.22
N GLN A 29 5.63 -8.50 -7.13
CA GLN A 29 5.43 -9.90 -6.80
C GLN A 29 6.51 -10.76 -7.46
N ASP A 30 7.23 -11.53 -6.65
CA ASP A 30 8.24 -12.48 -7.09
C ASP A 30 7.94 -13.89 -6.57
N THR A 31 8.20 -14.91 -7.38
CA THR A 31 8.04 -16.31 -6.94
C THR A 31 9.32 -16.81 -6.31
N THR A 32 9.23 -17.34 -5.09
CA THR A 32 10.36 -17.94 -4.35
C THR A 32 10.48 -19.45 -4.64
N GLU A 33 11.66 -20.02 -4.43
CA GLU A 33 11.95 -21.45 -4.68
C GLU A 33 10.99 -22.42 -3.97
N ASN A 34 10.40 -22.01 -2.84
CA ASN A 34 9.47 -22.85 -2.07
C ASN A 34 8.00 -22.72 -2.51
N GLY A 35 7.74 -22.15 -3.69
CA GLY A 35 6.37 -21.91 -4.19
C GLY A 35 5.59 -20.87 -3.39
N LYS A 36 6.29 -20.07 -2.55
CA LYS A 36 5.73 -18.89 -1.90
C LYS A 36 5.96 -17.66 -2.78
N THR A 37 5.17 -16.62 -2.57
CA THR A 37 5.30 -15.33 -3.22
C THR A 37 5.95 -14.35 -2.27
N LEU A 38 6.99 -13.66 -2.74
CA LEU A 38 7.58 -12.50 -2.09
C LEU A 38 6.87 -11.24 -2.61
N CYS A 39 6.39 -10.42 -1.69
CA CYS A 39 5.72 -9.16 -1.95
C CYS A 39 6.62 -8.03 -1.47
N THR A 40 7.07 -7.17 -2.38
CA THR A 40 7.88 -6.00 -2.05
C THR A 40 7.02 -4.76 -2.23
N TYR A 41 6.81 -4.03 -1.14
CA TYR A 41 6.10 -2.74 -1.13
C TYR A 41 7.14 -1.66 -0.94
N GLU A 42 7.23 -0.74 -1.90
CA GLU A 42 8.26 0.28 -1.92
C GLU A 42 7.67 1.65 -2.26
N ASN A 43 8.20 2.68 -1.61
CA ASN A 43 8.07 4.07 -2.03
C ASN A 43 9.42 4.78 -1.85
N SER A 44 9.46 6.10 -2.03
CA SER A 44 10.70 6.87 -1.92
C SER A 44 11.32 6.92 -0.51
N GLN A 45 10.65 6.38 0.51
CA GLN A 45 11.08 6.46 1.91
C GLN A 45 11.21 5.10 2.61
N TYR A 46 10.48 4.08 2.15
CA TYR A 46 10.41 2.79 2.83
C TYR A 46 10.37 1.63 1.83
N VAL A 47 10.96 0.51 2.24
CA VAL A 47 10.86 -0.78 1.56
C VAL A 47 10.43 -1.82 2.58
N PHE A 48 9.35 -2.56 2.29
CA PHE A 48 8.91 -3.66 3.13
C PHE A 48 8.71 -4.93 2.31
N THR A 49 9.16 -6.05 2.87
CA THR A 49 8.98 -7.37 2.27
C THR A 49 7.99 -8.21 3.06
N TYR A 50 7.11 -8.93 2.36
CA TYR A 50 6.13 -9.82 2.97
C TYR A 50 6.03 -11.13 2.17
N VAL A 51 6.12 -12.28 2.84
CA VAL A 51 6.06 -13.60 2.19
C VAL A 51 4.72 -14.27 2.45
N THR A 52 4.04 -14.71 1.38
CA THR A 52 2.73 -15.37 1.45
C THR A 52 2.68 -16.62 0.56
N LYS A 53 1.70 -17.51 0.80
CA LYS A 53 1.49 -18.75 0.01
C LYS A 53 0.53 -18.55 -1.19
N GLY A 54 0.38 -17.31 -1.67
CA GLY A 54 -0.58 -16.97 -2.73
C GLY A 54 -0.28 -15.60 -3.34
N GLN A 55 -1.31 -14.91 -3.83
CA GLN A 55 -1.13 -13.55 -4.35
C GLN A 55 -0.80 -12.55 -3.24
N CYS A 56 -0.01 -11.54 -3.57
CA CYS A 56 0.26 -10.43 -2.67
C CYS A 56 -1.02 -9.61 -2.44
N PRO A 57 -1.33 -9.23 -1.19
CA PRO A 57 -2.45 -8.34 -0.94
C PRO A 57 -2.19 -7.00 -1.62
N TYR A 58 -3.19 -6.48 -2.34
CA TYR A 58 -3.02 -5.20 -3.04
C TYR A 58 -2.63 -4.06 -2.09
N ALA A 59 -3.19 -4.04 -0.88
CA ALA A 59 -2.89 -3.07 0.16
C ALA A 59 -2.48 -3.79 1.46
N LYS A 60 -1.46 -3.28 2.15
CA LYS A 60 -1.01 -3.81 3.44
C LYS A 60 -0.48 -2.68 4.32
N THR A 61 -0.87 -2.72 5.60
CA THR A 61 -0.36 -1.80 6.62
C THR A 61 0.84 -2.41 7.31
N PHE A 62 1.89 -1.61 7.49
CA PHE A 62 3.14 -1.95 8.14
C PHE A 62 3.42 -0.94 9.25
N ASP A 63 4.07 -1.38 10.32
CA ASP A 63 4.63 -0.48 11.31
C ASP A 63 5.92 0.13 10.75
N THR A 64 6.02 1.45 10.73
CA THR A 64 7.18 2.17 10.14
C THR A 64 8.47 1.95 10.91
N GLN A 65 8.38 1.46 12.16
CA GLN A 65 9.52 1.07 12.98
C GLN A 65 10.18 -0.23 12.49
N ASP A 66 9.47 -1.04 11.71
CA ASP A 66 9.97 -2.30 11.16
C ASP A 66 10.71 -2.13 9.82
N SER A 67 10.82 -0.89 9.33
CA SER A 67 11.65 -0.59 8.15
C SER A 67 13.12 -0.65 8.54
N GLU A 68 13.90 -1.43 7.79
CA GLU A 68 15.37 -1.46 7.89
C GLU A 68 16.03 -0.20 7.32
#